data_AF-A0A958C1G4-F1
#
_entry.id   AF-A0A958C1G4-F1
#
_cell.length_a   1.000
_cell.length_b   1.000
_cell.length_c   1.000
_cell.angle_alpha   90.00
_cell.angle_beta   90.00
_cell.angle_gamma   90.00
#
_symmetry.space_group_name_H-M   'P 1'
#
loop_
_entity.id
_entity.type
_entity.pdbx_description
1 polymer ?
#
loop_
_entity_poly.entity_id
_entity_poly.type
_entity_poly.pdbx_seq_one_letter_code
_entity_poly.pdbx_strand_id
1 'polypeptide(L)'
;MGHLATQDRTYQLLQQRLDRNVTGAPESPVFTQILKLLFSPGEADIARQMPTTFISLNRLAGKLEIPPDRLDDQLTAMAERGLVLDVMRNGKRYFTLSPVVIGFFEYTFMRTRDNVPMAELARLFDEYFFQDDRFARAIFTGETQVGRSLVREEALPGGDHVEILDWERASHIV
;
A
#
# COMPACT_ATOMS: atom_id res chain seq x y z
N MET A 1 0.01 -28.11 -14.76
CA MET A 1 1.28 -27.38 -14.51
C MET A 1 1.23 -25.92 -14.98
N GLY A 2 0.65 -25.58 -16.15
CA GLY A 2 0.62 -24.19 -16.64
C GLY A 2 -0.18 -23.16 -15.81
N HIS A 3 -1.33 -23.55 -15.24
CA HIS A 3 -2.18 -22.61 -14.48
C HIS A 3 -1.53 -22.07 -13.19
N LEU A 4 -0.74 -22.88 -12.49
CA LEU A 4 -0.05 -22.46 -11.25
C LEU A 4 1.07 -21.45 -11.56
N ALA A 5 1.86 -21.72 -12.61
CA ALA A 5 2.92 -20.82 -13.07
C ALA A 5 2.36 -19.46 -13.54
N THR A 6 1.19 -19.45 -14.20
CA THR A 6 0.52 -18.21 -14.60
C THR A 6 0.03 -17.40 -13.39
N GLN A 7 -0.54 -18.06 -12.38
CA GLN A 7 -1.00 -17.37 -11.16
C GLN A 7 0.17 -16.74 -10.39
N ASP A 8 1.27 -17.47 -10.22
CA ASP A 8 2.47 -16.93 -9.58
C ASP A 8 3.00 -15.70 -10.34
N ARG A 9 2.95 -15.73 -11.67
CA ARG A 9 3.31 -14.56 -12.49
C ARG A 9 2.38 -13.37 -12.27
N THR A 10 1.08 -13.59 -12.13
CA THR A 10 0.11 -12.50 -11.86
C THR A 10 0.44 -11.78 -10.55
N TYR A 11 0.71 -12.51 -9.46
CA TYR A 11 1.05 -11.90 -8.17
C TYR A 11 2.41 -11.22 -8.17
N GLN A 12 3.41 -11.77 -8.89
CA GLN A 12 4.68 -11.08 -9.12
C GLN A 12 4.49 -9.73 -9.82
N LEU A 13 3.66 -9.69 -10.88
CA LEU A 13 3.39 -8.45 -11.59
C LEU A 13 2.59 -7.44 -10.73
N LEU A 14 1.72 -7.93 -9.85
CA LEU A 14 1.04 -7.08 -8.87
C LEU A 14 2.03 -6.51 -7.85
N GLN A 15 2.94 -7.32 -7.30
CA GLN A 15 4.00 -6.85 -6.41
C GLN A 15 4.84 -5.77 -7.11
N GLN A 16 5.29 -6.00 -8.34
CA GLN A 16 6.06 -5.00 -9.11
C GLN A 16 5.28 -3.72 -9.39
N ARG A 17 3.94 -3.80 -9.45
CA ARG A 17 3.09 -2.61 -9.56
C ARG A 17 3.06 -1.84 -8.24
N LEU A 18 2.88 -2.54 -7.12
CA LEU A 18 2.87 -1.96 -5.78
C LEU A 18 4.22 -1.34 -5.42
N ASP A 19 5.32 -1.95 -5.86
CA ASP A 19 6.69 -1.51 -5.59
C ASP A 19 7.05 -0.18 -6.27
N ARG A 20 6.20 0.31 -7.19
CA ARG A 20 6.35 1.64 -7.79
C ARG A 20 5.76 2.76 -6.93
N ASN A 21 5.12 2.44 -5.81
CA ASN A 21 4.68 3.45 -4.84
C ASN A 21 5.87 3.98 -4.04
N VAL A 22 5.68 5.14 -3.39
CA VAL A 22 6.73 5.84 -2.64
C VAL A 22 7.34 4.99 -1.53
N THR A 23 6.53 4.16 -0.85
CA THR A 23 7.00 3.26 0.21
C THR A 23 7.61 1.95 -0.30
N GLY A 24 7.55 1.70 -1.62
CA GLY A 24 7.91 0.42 -2.20
C GLY A 24 7.03 -0.75 -1.74
N ALA A 25 7.41 -1.95 -2.18
CA ALA A 25 6.85 -3.24 -1.82
C ALA A 25 7.87 -4.35 -2.11
N PRO A 26 9.04 -4.40 -1.44
CA PRO A 26 10.12 -5.35 -1.75
C PRO A 26 9.64 -6.79 -1.93
N GLU A 27 10.12 -7.46 -2.96
CA GLU A 27 9.73 -8.82 -3.28
C GLU A 27 10.13 -9.80 -2.16
N SER A 28 9.17 -10.61 -1.73
CA SER A 28 9.44 -11.74 -0.86
C SER A 28 8.40 -12.86 -1.04
N PRO A 29 8.74 -14.12 -0.71
CA PRO A 29 7.77 -15.21 -0.70
C PRO A 29 6.60 -14.94 0.26
N VAL A 30 6.88 -14.31 1.41
CA VAL A 30 5.90 -13.93 2.43
C VAL A 30 4.92 -12.90 1.88
N PHE A 31 5.43 -11.87 1.21
CA PHE A 31 4.58 -10.84 0.60
C PHE A 31 3.70 -11.41 -0.52
N THR A 32 4.23 -12.36 -1.29
CA THR A 32 3.43 -13.08 -2.30
C THR A 32 2.27 -13.85 -1.65
N GLN A 33 2.47 -14.45 -0.47
CA GLN A 33 1.39 -15.11 0.28
C GLN A 33 0.35 -14.10 0.77
N ILE A 34 0.78 -12.94 1.28
CA ILE A 34 -0.12 -11.84 1.67
C ILE A 34 -1.01 -11.44 0.48
N LEU A 35 -0.43 -11.23 -0.70
CA LEU A 35 -1.20 -10.88 -1.90
C LEU A 35 -2.20 -11.96 -2.31
N LYS A 36 -1.85 -13.25 -2.18
CA LYS A 36 -2.75 -14.38 -2.45
C LYS A 36 -3.92 -14.48 -1.47
N LEU A 37 -3.74 -14.04 -0.23
CA LEU A 37 -4.82 -14.00 0.77
C LEU A 37 -5.74 -12.79 0.56
N LEU A 38 -5.20 -11.68 0.08
CA LEU A 38 -5.95 -10.44 -0.09
C LEU A 38 -6.68 -10.34 -1.42
N PHE A 39 -6.05 -10.80 -2.51
CA PHE A 39 -6.57 -10.69 -3.87
C PHE A 39 -6.90 -12.08 -4.42
N SER A 40 -8.07 -12.20 -5.04
CA SER A 40 -8.29 -13.30 -5.99
C SER A 40 -7.41 -13.09 -7.25
N PRO A 41 -7.14 -14.15 -8.04
CA PRO A 41 -6.34 -14.01 -9.26
C PRO A 41 -6.88 -12.96 -10.24
N GLY A 42 -8.22 -12.88 -10.40
CA GLY A 42 -8.85 -11.90 -11.27
C GLY A 42 -8.72 -10.47 -10.76
N GLU A 43 -8.80 -10.27 -9.44
CA GLU A 43 -8.57 -8.98 -8.81
C GLU A 43 -7.11 -8.54 -8.94
N ALA A 44 -6.17 -9.46 -8.76
CA ALA A 44 -4.75 -9.19 -8.95
C ALA A 44 -4.43 -8.78 -10.39
N ASP A 45 -5.10 -9.38 -11.38
CA ASP A 45 -4.97 -9.01 -12.80
C ASP A 45 -5.53 -7.62 -13.11
N ILE A 46 -6.60 -7.18 -12.45
CA ILE A 46 -7.11 -5.80 -12.53
C ILE A 46 -6.12 -4.85 -11.85
N ALA A 47 -5.76 -5.14 -10.61
CA ALA A 47 -4.94 -4.29 -9.75
C ALA A 47 -3.55 -4.01 -10.35
N ARG A 48 -2.87 -5.01 -10.93
CA ARG A 48 -1.54 -4.82 -11.55
C ARG A 48 -1.56 -3.84 -12.74
N GLN A 49 -2.74 -3.59 -13.32
CA GLN A 49 -2.93 -2.70 -14.47
C GLN A 49 -3.35 -1.29 -14.07
N MET A 50 -3.67 -1.06 -12.80
CA MET A 50 -3.96 0.28 -12.27
C MET A 50 -2.68 1.13 -12.21
N PRO A 51 -2.74 2.43 -12.51
CA PRO A 51 -1.63 3.34 -12.26
C PRO A 51 -1.49 3.64 -10.75
N THR A 52 -0.32 4.16 -10.35
CA THR A 52 -0.07 4.66 -8.99
C THR A 52 -0.82 5.96 -8.69
N THR A 53 -1.32 6.63 -9.73
CA THR A 53 -2.20 7.80 -9.61
C THR A 53 -3.67 7.42 -9.75
N PHE A 54 -4.57 8.33 -9.43
CA PHE A 54 -5.99 8.13 -9.64
C PHE A 54 -6.35 8.00 -11.14
N ILE A 55 -7.11 6.96 -11.48
CA ILE A 55 -7.69 6.73 -12.80
C ILE A 55 -9.22 6.74 -12.72
N SER A 56 -9.89 7.34 -13.70
CA SER A 56 -11.36 7.30 -13.73
C SER A 56 -11.86 5.90 -14.10
N LEU A 57 -13.02 5.53 -13.57
CA LEU A 57 -13.68 4.24 -13.87
C LEU A 57 -13.74 3.98 -15.38
N ASN A 58 -14.30 4.92 -16.15
CA ASN A 58 -14.48 4.76 -17.59
C ASN A 58 -13.16 4.57 -18.35
N ARG A 59 -12.08 5.22 -17.91
CA ARG A 59 -10.77 5.07 -18.55
C ARG A 59 -10.16 3.72 -18.24
N LEU A 60 -10.30 3.23 -17.00
CA LEU A 60 -9.83 1.91 -16.62
C LEU A 60 -10.67 0.81 -17.30
N ALA A 61 -11.99 0.96 -17.34
CA ALA A 61 -12.92 0.07 -18.04
C ALA A 61 -12.55 -0.08 -19.51
N GLY A 62 -12.33 1.04 -20.22
CA GLY A 62 -11.91 1.00 -21.63
C GLY A 62 -10.53 0.37 -21.83
N LYS A 63 -9.60 0.54 -20.89
CA LYS A 63 -8.27 -0.12 -20.93
C LYS A 63 -8.36 -1.63 -20.72
N LEU A 64 -9.24 -2.08 -19.84
CA LEU A 64 -9.39 -3.48 -19.46
C LEU A 64 -10.41 -4.23 -20.32
N GLU A 65 -11.15 -3.52 -21.17
CA GLU A 65 -12.27 -4.05 -21.96
C GLU A 65 -13.35 -4.71 -21.08
N ILE A 66 -13.57 -4.17 -19.87
CA ILE A 66 -14.60 -4.61 -18.92
C ILE A 66 -15.74 -3.57 -18.92
N PRO A 67 -17.02 -3.99 -18.96
CA PRO A 67 -18.14 -3.06 -18.82
C PRO A 67 -18.01 -2.19 -17.55
N PRO A 68 -18.24 -0.86 -17.61
CA PRO A 68 -18.03 0.04 -16.49
C PRO A 68 -18.74 -0.39 -15.20
N ASP A 69 -20.01 -0.78 -15.28
CA ASP A 69 -20.80 -1.17 -14.10
C ASP A 69 -20.21 -2.41 -13.40
N ARG A 70 -19.81 -3.42 -14.20
CA ARG A 70 -19.16 -4.63 -13.67
C ARG A 70 -17.82 -4.31 -13.03
N LEU A 71 -17.03 -3.43 -13.65
CA LEU A 71 -15.75 -3.03 -13.08
C LEU A 71 -15.96 -2.22 -11.79
N ASP A 72 -16.99 -1.37 -11.73
CA ASP A 72 -17.32 -0.57 -10.55
C ASP A 72 -17.65 -1.46 -9.35
N ASP A 73 -18.45 -2.52 -9.54
CA ASP A 73 -18.75 -3.50 -8.50
C ASP A 73 -17.47 -4.20 -7.99
N GLN A 74 -16.61 -4.63 -8.90
CA GLN A 74 -15.34 -5.29 -8.54
C GLN A 74 -14.39 -4.35 -7.79
N LEU A 75 -14.24 -3.11 -8.25
CA LEU A 75 -13.40 -2.11 -7.60
C LEU A 75 -14.00 -1.70 -6.24
N THR A 76 -15.32 -1.63 -6.11
CA THR A 76 -16.01 -1.33 -4.85
C THR A 76 -15.75 -2.43 -3.82
N ALA A 77 -15.88 -3.70 -4.19
CA ALA A 77 -15.58 -4.82 -3.29
C ALA A 77 -14.09 -4.87 -2.88
N MET A 78 -13.17 -4.42 -3.74
CA MET A 78 -11.76 -4.24 -3.38
C MET A 78 -11.56 -3.03 -2.45
N ALA A 79 -12.28 -1.94 -2.66
CA ALA A 79 -12.21 -0.74 -1.83
C ALA A 79 -12.77 -0.96 -0.41
N GLU A 80 -13.87 -1.71 -0.28
CA GLU A 80 -14.40 -2.14 1.01
C GLU A 80 -13.39 -2.96 1.81
N ARG A 81 -12.55 -3.73 1.11
CA ARG A 81 -11.43 -4.47 1.72
C ARG A 81 -10.16 -3.62 1.90
N GLY A 82 -10.15 -2.36 1.46
CA GLY A 82 -9.01 -1.45 1.57
C GLY A 82 -7.87 -1.74 0.58
N LEU A 83 -8.11 -2.57 -0.43
CA LEU A 83 -7.10 -2.94 -1.45
C LEU A 83 -6.96 -1.86 -2.54
N VAL A 84 -8.02 -1.10 -2.73
CA VAL A 84 -8.12 0.02 -3.67
C VAL A 84 -8.68 1.22 -2.90
N LEU A 85 -8.25 2.42 -3.28
CA LEU A 85 -8.84 3.66 -2.81
C LEU A 85 -9.74 4.24 -3.89
N ASP A 86 -10.95 4.65 -3.52
CA ASP A 86 -11.87 5.33 -4.40
C ASP A 86 -12.17 6.75 -3.94
N VAL A 87 -12.36 7.66 -4.89
CA VAL A 87 -12.75 9.05 -4.64
C VAL A 87 -13.79 9.51 -5.65
N MET A 88 -14.77 10.28 -5.17
CA MET A 88 -15.75 10.95 -6.02
C MET A 88 -15.30 12.39 -6.30
N ARG A 89 -15.16 12.76 -7.57
CA ARG A 89 -14.84 14.13 -7.98
C ARG A 89 -15.72 14.54 -9.16
N ASN A 90 -16.47 15.63 -9.02
CA ASN A 90 -17.36 16.16 -10.06
C ASN A 90 -18.33 15.10 -10.63
N GLY A 91 -18.92 14.28 -9.75
CA GLY A 91 -19.84 13.20 -10.14
C GLY A 91 -19.20 12.02 -10.87
N LYS A 92 -17.86 11.92 -10.87
CA LYS A 92 -17.11 10.79 -11.47
C LYS A 92 -16.30 10.07 -10.40
N ARG A 93 -16.33 8.74 -10.42
CA ARG A 93 -15.48 7.90 -9.57
C ARG A 93 -14.09 7.72 -10.15
N TYR A 94 -13.11 7.81 -9.28
CA TYR A 94 -11.71 7.56 -9.56
C TYR A 94 -11.17 6.55 -8.56
N PHE A 95 -10.23 5.73 -9.02
CA PHE A 95 -9.65 4.66 -8.24
C PHE A 95 -8.12 4.71 -8.31
N THR A 96 -7.46 4.25 -7.26
CA THR A 96 -6.02 3.98 -7.26
C THR A 96 -5.71 2.78 -6.39
N LEU A 97 -4.59 2.10 -6.64
CA LEU A 97 -4.19 0.96 -5.83
C LEU A 97 -3.75 1.45 -4.45
N SER A 98 -4.22 0.82 -3.37
CA SER A 98 -3.71 1.14 -2.04
C SER A 98 -2.22 0.80 -1.96
N PRO A 99 -1.36 1.69 -1.41
CA PRO A 99 0.04 1.33 -1.16
C PRO A 99 0.13 0.24 -0.08
N VAL A 100 1.33 -0.31 0.15
CA VAL A 100 1.52 -1.34 1.19
C VAL A 100 1.37 -0.74 2.57
N VAL A 101 2.10 0.35 2.84
CA VAL A 101 2.09 1.10 4.11
C VAL A 101 1.64 2.55 3.85
N ILE A 102 0.83 3.05 4.78
CA ILE A 102 -0.30 3.98 4.62
C ILE A 102 -1.32 3.48 3.59
N GLY A 103 -1.58 2.18 3.56
CA GLY A 103 -2.52 1.59 2.63
C GLY A 103 -3.11 0.29 3.16
N PHE A 104 -3.04 -0.79 2.38
CA PHE A 104 -3.84 -1.98 2.68
C PHE A 104 -3.39 -2.71 3.95
N PHE A 105 -2.15 -2.53 4.42
CA PHE A 105 -1.75 -3.01 5.75
C PHE A 105 -2.63 -2.36 6.83
N GLU A 106 -2.65 -1.02 6.91
CA GLU A 106 -3.45 -0.29 7.90
C GLU A 106 -4.93 -0.57 7.72
N TYR A 107 -5.47 -0.48 6.50
CA TYR A 107 -6.90 -0.70 6.27
C TYR A 107 -7.36 -2.11 6.61
N THR A 108 -6.46 -3.11 6.51
CA THR A 108 -6.74 -4.47 6.96
C THR A 108 -6.93 -4.51 8.47
N PHE A 109 -6.06 -3.86 9.25
CA PHE A 109 -6.08 -3.92 10.72
C PHE A 109 -6.89 -2.82 11.41
N MET A 110 -7.35 -1.79 10.69
CA MET A 110 -8.23 -0.75 11.22
C MET A 110 -9.66 -1.24 11.49
N ARG A 111 -10.05 -2.39 10.95
CA ARG A 111 -11.38 -3.00 11.15
C ARG A 111 -11.23 -4.49 11.37
N THR A 112 -11.98 -5.04 12.33
CA THR A 112 -12.13 -6.49 12.45
C THR A 112 -13.01 -7.01 11.32
N ARG A 113 -12.63 -8.13 10.71
CA ARG A 113 -13.32 -8.72 9.57
C ARG A 113 -13.43 -10.23 9.75
N ASP A 114 -14.63 -10.76 9.59
CA ASP A 114 -14.88 -12.20 9.74
C ASP A 114 -14.55 -12.99 8.46
N ASN A 115 -14.49 -12.31 7.32
CA ASN A 115 -14.29 -12.90 5.99
C ASN A 115 -12.82 -12.91 5.53
N VAL A 116 -11.88 -12.61 6.42
CA VAL A 116 -10.44 -12.55 6.12
C VAL A 116 -9.67 -13.29 7.22
N PRO A 117 -8.65 -14.10 6.91
CA PRO A 117 -7.85 -14.81 7.92
C PRO A 117 -6.91 -13.84 8.65
N MET A 118 -7.46 -13.03 9.56
CA MET A 118 -6.77 -11.92 10.22
C MET A 118 -5.52 -12.34 10.99
N ALA A 119 -5.58 -13.48 11.71
CA ALA A 119 -4.43 -13.98 12.48
C ALA A 119 -3.28 -14.42 11.57
N GLU A 120 -3.60 -15.04 10.43
CA GLU A 120 -2.60 -15.45 9.44
C GLU A 120 -1.96 -14.24 8.77
N LEU A 121 -2.78 -13.27 8.35
CA LEU A 121 -2.27 -12.00 7.81
C LEU A 121 -1.38 -11.27 8.81
N ALA A 122 -1.77 -11.19 10.09
CA ALA A 122 -0.95 -10.55 11.12
C ALA A 122 0.43 -11.20 11.24
N ARG A 123 0.48 -12.54 11.26
CA ARG A 123 1.74 -13.29 11.29
C ARG A 123 2.59 -13.03 10.06
N LEU A 124 1.99 -13.01 8.87
CA LEU A 124 2.71 -12.76 7.62
C LEU A 124 3.22 -11.32 7.51
N PHE A 125 2.45 -10.32 7.96
CA PHE A 125 2.92 -8.93 7.99
C PHE A 125 4.02 -8.71 9.02
N ASP A 126 3.94 -9.33 10.20
CA ASP A 126 5.03 -9.34 11.17
C ASP A 126 6.31 -9.93 10.56
N GLU A 127 6.18 -11.07 9.87
CA GLU A 127 7.28 -11.71 9.16
C GLU A 127 7.87 -10.80 8.07
N TYR A 128 7.00 -10.14 7.29
CA TYR A 128 7.42 -9.27 6.20
C TYR A 128 8.11 -7.98 6.66
N PHE A 129 7.70 -7.41 7.78
CA PHE A 129 8.22 -6.13 8.26
C PHE A 129 9.41 -6.24 9.20
N PHE A 130 9.49 -7.31 10.00
CA PHE A 130 10.40 -7.33 11.14
C PHE A 130 11.42 -8.47 11.14
N GLN A 131 11.22 -9.53 10.35
CA GLN A 131 12.16 -10.67 10.36
C GLN A 131 13.40 -10.41 9.48
N ASP A 132 13.33 -9.43 8.59
CA ASP A 132 14.49 -8.89 7.89
C ASP A 132 14.37 -7.37 7.71
N ASP A 133 15.47 -6.74 7.28
CA ASP A 133 15.56 -5.28 7.14
C ASP A 133 15.23 -4.78 5.72
N ARG A 134 14.80 -5.63 4.79
CA ARG A 134 14.58 -5.25 3.37
C ARG A 134 13.50 -4.19 3.25
N PHE A 135 12.39 -4.37 3.97
CA PHE A 135 11.28 -3.41 3.94
C PHE A 135 11.70 -2.05 4.50
N ALA A 136 12.33 -2.04 5.69
CA ALA A 136 12.83 -0.81 6.31
C ALA A 136 13.84 -0.10 5.41
N ARG A 137 14.79 -0.84 4.82
CA ARG A 137 15.76 -0.25 3.88
C ARG A 137 15.07 0.36 2.66
N ALA A 138 14.12 -0.34 2.05
CA ALA A 138 13.42 0.16 0.88
C ALA A 138 12.74 1.51 1.11
N ILE A 139 12.23 1.77 2.32
CA ILE A 139 11.60 3.04 2.69
C ILE A 139 12.64 4.12 3.03
N PHE A 140 13.67 3.79 3.80
CA PHE A 140 14.53 4.79 4.45
C PHE A 140 15.89 5.02 3.77
N THR A 141 16.27 4.26 2.74
CA THR A 141 17.55 4.46 2.04
C THR A 141 17.44 5.29 0.76
N GLY A 142 16.23 5.75 0.39
CA GLY A 142 16.04 6.60 -0.79
C GLY A 142 16.56 8.02 -0.60
N GLU A 143 16.84 8.73 -1.70
CA GLU A 143 17.22 10.16 -1.63
C GLU A 143 16.08 11.02 -1.09
N THR A 144 14.84 10.70 -1.47
CA THR A 144 13.63 11.34 -0.93
C THR A 144 13.12 10.54 0.25
N GLN A 145 13.18 11.13 1.44
CA GLN A 145 12.73 10.50 2.68
C GLN A 145 11.22 10.65 2.87
N VAL A 146 10.54 9.57 3.26
CA VAL A 146 9.08 9.54 3.51
C VAL A 146 8.70 10.31 4.78
N GLY A 147 9.62 10.39 5.73
CA GLY A 147 9.46 11.14 6.97
C GLY A 147 10.80 11.62 7.48
N ARG A 148 10.77 12.58 8.40
CA ARG A 148 11.96 13.06 9.10
C ARG A 148 11.66 13.18 10.59
N SER A 149 12.66 12.88 11.41
CA SER A 149 12.59 13.12 12.85
C SER A 149 12.84 14.60 13.12
N LEU A 150 12.05 15.18 14.02
CA LEU A 150 12.21 16.54 14.53
C LEU A 150 12.44 16.49 16.03
N VAL A 151 13.20 17.45 16.55
CA VAL A 151 13.43 17.55 17.99
C VAL A 151 12.22 18.22 18.64
N ARG A 152 11.66 17.60 19.68
CA ARG A 152 10.65 18.19 20.56
C ARG A 152 11.35 18.91 21.71
N GLU A 153 11.51 20.22 21.58
CA GLU A 153 12.35 21.02 22.47
C GLU A 153 11.89 20.98 23.93
N GLU A 154 10.59 20.87 24.20
CA GLU A 154 10.05 20.81 25.56
C GLU A 154 10.39 19.50 26.29
N ALA A 155 10.88 18.48 25.57
CA ALA A 155 11.37 17.25 26.18
C ALA A 155 12.81 17.37 26.69
N LEU A 156 13.53 18.42 26.31
CA LEU A 156 14.94 18.58 26.66
C LEU A 156 15.06 19.04 28.12
N PRO A 157 16.07 18.54 28.85
CA PRO A 157 16.36 19.05 30.19
C PRO A 157 16.59 20.57 30.16
N GLY A 158 16.06 21.29 31.16
CA GLY A 158 16.34 22.70 31.36
C GLY A 158 17.79 22.91 31.80
N GLY A 159 18.70 23.06 30.83
CA GLY A 159 20.14 23.22 31.03
C GLY A 159 20.87 23.34 29.70
N ASP A 160 22.20 23.36 29.75
CA ASP A 160 23.03 23.47 28.56
C ASP A 160 22.81 22.27 27.63
N HIS A 161 22.43 22.55 26.39
CA HIS A 161 22.29 21.57 25.31
C HIS A 161 22.97 22.13 24.06
N VAL A 162 23.32 21.23 23.14
CA VAL A 162 23.80 21.63 21.80
C VAL A 162 22.70 22.46 21.13
N GLU A 163 23.07 23.56 20.49
CA GLU A 163 22.15 24.40 19.72
C GLU A 163 21.40 23.55 18.68
N ILE A 164 20.07 23.63 18.71
CA ILE A 164 19.20 22.97 17.72
C ILE A 164 18.81 24.03 16.70
N LEU A 165 19.17 23.79 15.45
CA LEU A 165 18.89 24.71 14.36
C LEU A 165 17.39 24.75 14.05
N ASP A 166 16.88 25.91 13.64
CA ASP A 166 15.44 26.11 13.42
C ASP A 166 14.81 25.12 12.43
N TRP A 167 15.59 24.57 11.49
CA TRP A 167 15.08 23.58 10.52
C TRP A 167 14.92 22.15 11.10
N GLU A 168 15.44 21.90 12.31
CA GLU A 168 15.33 20.65 13.08
C GLU A 168 14.32 20.74 14.24
N ARG A 169 13.92 21.96 14.61
CA ARG A 169 12.97 22.28 15.69
C ARG A 169 11.54 21.99 15.31
N ALA A 170 10.82 21.19 16.10
CA ALA A 170 9.41 20.91 15.85
C ALA A 170 8.57 22.20 15.85
N SER A 171 8.82 23.10 16.81
CA SER A 171 8.11 24.38 16.99
C SER A 171 8.18 25.35 15.80
N HIS A 172 9.15 25.18 14.91
CA HIS A 172 9.34 26.06 13.75
C HIS A 172 8.64 25.56 12.48
N ILE A 173 8.10 24.33 12.51
CA ILE A 173 7.50 23.67 11.33
C ILE A 173 6.01 23.37 11.55
N VAL A 174 5.63 22.95 12.76
CA VAL A 174 4.29 22.43 13.08
C VAL A 174 3.65 23.21 14.23
#